data_AF-A0A976E8G1-F1
#
_entry.id   AF-A0A976E8G1-F1
#
_cell.length_a   1.000
_cell.length_b   1.000
_cell.length_c   1.000
_cell.angle_alpha   90.00
_cell.angle_beta   90.00
_cell.angle_gamma   90.00
#
_symmetry.space_group_name_H-M   'P 1'
#
loop_
_entity.id
_entity.type
_entity.pdbx_description
1 polymer ?
#
loop_
_entity_poly.entity_id
_entity_poly.type
_entity_poly.pdbx_seq_one_letter_code
_entity_poly.pdbx_strand_id
1 'polypeptide(L)'
;MNNTLESVSAKNDWDFYLNAENIKDQDFVRQTKEYFERGARKGFIEPLEFINLWWEQFLYFDKNVKTPYSMLQHFEALPLTDEQRHVLYGFILKFHGGYPILQINSIQHGIALVLIEEAFLSYAGNTPEKIFCLNGYPANLNEPYISITPLPQSYQYTAKDFEGFSAKNDWDFYHNVERIPNQKDCILFPKKYFQTGERAGFIEPLAFMNLWWEQRTFLRENQNKPHSTFQHLMDLPLNDEVKHVFFWLLLKLEVNRYPIDRKYRNNPTYDNWLNIFIEIEEAFLSYAGNTPEKEFCRKDEERQAKPPRLNQHTDSREYVSAVIEPAAPPVVEENEPQKEITISEEGQRIIVQILELHIADSTNLQSLLKGQSVDTPLKWNQNANKLTDVFWRAKSNGYITGLNKDLVEWILKNFIYSSAKSTTHSSFDRQNVTKNINSQSARCKKPLPKIFLLEQ
;
A
#
# COMPACT_ATOMS: atom_id res chain seq x y z
N MET A 1 -10.08 -26.29 33.56
CA MET A 1 -9.43 -25.12 32.93
C MET A 1 -10.32 -24.53 31.83
N ASN A 2 -11.64 -24.41 32.04
CA ASN A 2 -12.59 -23.96 31.01
C ASN A 2 -13.00 -22.47 31.14
N ASN A 3 -12.59 -21.77 32.21
CA ASN A 3 -13.04 -20.40 32.48
C ASN A 3 -12.27 -19.31 31.69
N THR A 4 -11.28 -19.66 30.87
CA THR A 4 -10.39 -18.68 30.24
C THR A 4 -10.96 -18.11 28.95
N LEU A 5 -11.57 -18.93 28.08
CA LEU A 5 -12.11 -18.48 26.80
C LEU A 5 -13.40 -17.65 26.95
N GLU A 6 -14.30 -18.06 27.84
CA GLU A 6 -15.57 -17.34 28.08
C GLU A 6 -15.37 -15.86 28.47
N SER A 7 -14.22 -15.52 29.08
CA SER A 7 -13.92 -14.16 29.52
C SER A 7 -13.52 -13.21 28.37
N VAL A 8 -13.14 -13.76 27.22
CA VAL A 8 -12.65 -13.02 26.04
C VAL A 8 -13.49 -13.32 24.79
N SER A 9 -14.66 -13.93 24.99
CA SER A 9 -15.58 -14.33 23.93
C SER A 9 -16.94 -13.66 24.12
N ALA A 10 -17.63 -13.43 23.01
CA ALA A 10 -19.02 -13.02 23.03
C ALA A 10 -19.93 -14.14 23.58
N LYS A 11 -21.19 -13.79 23.85
CA LYS A 11 -22.23 -14.72 24.36
C LYS A 11 -23.40 -14.83 23.39
N ASN A 12 -23.09 -14.94 22.10
CA ASN A 12 -24.08 -15.07 21.04
C ASN A 12 -24.32 -16.55 20.70
N ASP A 13 -25.47 -16.83 20.11
CA ASP A 13 -25.82 -18.13 19.56
C ASP A 13 -25.71 -18.14 18.02
N TRP A 14 -26.02 -19.28 17.39
CA TRP A 14 -25.99 -19.40 15.94
C TRP A 14 -27.01 -18.52 15.22
N ASP A 15 -28.15 -18.20 15.84
CA ASP A 15 -29.18 -17.37 15.23
C ASP A 15 -28.67 -15.93 15.07
N PHE A 16 -27.87 -15.44 16.02
CA PHE A 16 -27.16 -14.17 15.87
C PHE A 16 -26.22 -14.18 14.65
N TYR A 17 -25.38 -15.21 14.51
CA TYR A 17 -24.34 -15.29 13.47
C TYR A 17 -24.91 -15.56 12.07
N LEU A 18 -25.97 -16.36 11.98
CA LEU A 18 -26.64 -16.71 10.72
C LEU A 18 -27.64 -15.63 10.25
N ASN A 19 -27.79 -14.55 11.01
CA ASN A 19 -28.56 -13.39 10.59
C ASN A 19 -27.69 -12.41 9.77
N ALA A 20 -28.03 -12.24 8.50
CA ALA A 20 -27.34 -11.35 7.56
C ALA A 20 -27.40 -9.86 7.95
N GLU A 21 -28.34 -9.46 8.81
CA GLU A 21 -28.41 -8.09 9.35
C GLU A 21 -27.30 -7.82 10.36
N ASN A 22 -26.88 -8.84 11.11
CA ASN A 22 -25.80 -8.73 12.10
C ASN A 22 -24.43 -8.86 11.45
N ILE A 23 -24.28 -9.83 10.52
CA ILE A 23 -23.03 -10.11 9.83
C ILE A 23 -23.30 -10.25 8.34
N LYS A 24 -22.77 -9.32 7.55
CA LYS A 24 -23.02 -9.29 6.10
C LYS A 24 -22.35 -10.47 5.37
N ASP A 25 -21.14 -10.86 5.80
CA ASP A 25 -20.40 -11.97 5.20
C ASP A 25 -20.85 -13.33 5.77
N GLN A 26 -22.00 -13.79 5.28
CA GLN A 26 -22.56 -15.09 5.65
C GLN A 26 -21.75 -16.28 5.11
N ASP A 27 -20.96 -16.09 4.06
CA ASP A 27 -20.09 -17.13 3.53
C ASP A 27 -18.95 -17.42 4.49
N PHE A 28 -18.34 -16.40 5.08
CA PHE A 28 -17.34 -16.55 6.12
C PHE A 28 -17.88 -17.31 7.35
N VAL A 29 -19.08 -16.96 7.81
CA VAL A 29 -19.73 -17.64 8.96
C VAL A 29 -19.93 -19.13 8.67
N ARG A 30 -20.48 -19.48 7.50
CA ARG A 30 -20.69 -20.87 7.09
C ARG A 30 -19.37 -21.64 6.95
N GLN A 31 -18.38 -21.05 6.28
CA GLN A 31 -17.07 -21.68 6.11
C GLN A 31 -16.39 -21.92 7.45
N THR A 32 -16.48 -20.97 8.39
CA THR A 32 -15.93 -21.10 9.74
C THR A 32 -16.58 -22.26 10.47
N LYS A 33 -17.92 -22.33 10.46
CA LYS A 33 -18.67 -23.43 11.06
C LYS A 33 -18.24 -24.79 10.48
N GLU A 34 -18.20 -24.91 9.16
CA GLU A 34 -17.80 -26.16 8.49
C GLU A 34 -16.35 -26.55 8.79
N TYR A 35 -15.44 -25.58 8.86
CA TYR A 35 -14.02 -25.80 9.13
C TYR A 35 -13.78 -26.47 10.49
N PHE A 36 -14.52 -26.07 11.52
CA PHE A 36 -14.42 -26.63 12.87
C PHE A 36 -15.36 -27.82 13.11
N GLU A 37 -16.50 -27.93 12.42
CA GLU A 37 -17.40 -29.09 12.60
C GLU A 37 -16.90 -30.34 11.86
N ARG A 38 -16.38 -30.15 10.66
CA ARG A 38 -16.09 -31.24 9.70
C ARG A 38 -14.74 -31.12 9.02
N GLY A 39 -14.12 -29.95 9.04
CA GLY A 39 -12.88 -29.65 8.33
C GLY A 39 -11.60 -30.00 9.10
N ALA A 40 -10.53 -29.31 8.76
CA ALA A 40 -9.17 -29.59 9.22
C ALA A 40 -8.97 -29.39 10.73
N ARG A 41 -9.87 -28.65 11.39
CA ARG A 41 -9.83 -28.38 12.84
C ARG A 41 -10.99 -29.03 13.61
N LYS A 42 -11.55 -30.12 13.08
CA LYS A 42 -12.57 -30.88 13.80
C LYS A 42 -12.10 -31.31 15.19
N GLY A 43 -12.85 -30.91 16.22
CA GLY A 43 -12.57 -31.23 17.63
C GLY A 43 -11.46 -30.40 18.27
N PHE A 44 -10.95 -29.35 17.59
CA PHE A 44 -9.96 -28.44 18.15
C PHE A 44 -10.59 -27.44 19.15
N ILE A 45 -11.70 -26.83 18.74
CA ILE A 45 -12.52 -25.91 19.53
C ILE A 45 -13.97 -26.06 19.04
N GLU A 46 -14.95 -25.88 19.92
CA GLU A 46 -16.34 -25.92 19.49
C GLU A 46 -16.62 -24.75 18.51
N PRO A 47 -17.27 -24.99 17.36
CA PRO A 47 -17.40 -23.97 16.32
C PRO A 47 -18.12 -22.70 16.82
N LEU A 48 -19.12 -22.83 17.71
CA LEU A 48 -19.80 -21.69 18.31
C LEU A 48 -18.90 -20.93 19.29
N GLU A 49 -18.06 -21.64 20.04
CA GLU A 49 -17.11 -21.04 20.97
C GLU A 49 -16.06 -20.22 20.20
N PHE A 50 -15.54 -20.76 19.10
CA PHE A 50 -14.58 -20.06 18.25
C PHE A 50 -15.17 -18.83 17.59
N ILE A 51 -16.37 -18.90 17.02
CA ILE A 51 -16.95 -17.73 16.35
C ILE A 51 -17.33 -16.62 17.34
N ASN A 52 -17.68 -16.98 18.59
CA ASN A 52 -17.83 -16.04 19.70
C ASN A 52 -16.51 -15.36 20.08
N LEU A 53 -15.41 -16.12 20.16
CA LEU A 53 -14.06 -15.58 20.36
C LEU A 53 -13.70 -14.61 19.22
N TRP A 54 -13.79 -15.09 17.98
CA TRP A 54 -13.46 -14.31 16.79
C TRP A 54 -14.26 -13.02 16.72
N TRP A 55 -15.57 -13.07 16.99
CA TRP A 55 -16.45 -11.89 16.93
C TRP A 55 -16.03 -10.82 17.94
N GLU A 56 -15.76 -11.21 19.20
CA GLU A 56 -15.32 -10.26 20.22
C GLU A 56 -14.00 -9.60 19.83
N GLN A 57 -13.05 -10.38 19.31
CA GLN A 57 -11.76 -9.86 18.88
C GLN A 57 -11.84 -9.03 17.58
N PHE A 58 -12.78 -9.34 16.69
CA PHE A 58 -13.08 -8.52 15.51
C PHE A 58 -13.65 -7.15 15.91
N LEU A 59 -14.58 -7.10 16.87
CA LEU A 59 -15.09 -5.82 17.39
C LEU A 59 -13.98 -5.01 18.07
N TYR A 60 -13.05 -5.67 18.75
CA TYR A 60 -11.87 -5.00 19.32
C TYR A 60 -10.94 -4.47 18.21
N PHE A 61 -10.67 -5.27 17.18
CA PHE A 61 -9.87 -4.88 16.01
C PHE A 61 -10.41 -3.59 15.37
N ASP A 62 -11.71 -3.57 15.07
CA ASP A 62 -12.36 -2.46 14.35
C ASP A 62 -12.25 -1.14 15.14
N LYS A 63 -12.50 -1.21 16.45
CA LYS A 63 -12.41 -0.04 17.35
C LYS A 63 -10.98 0.50 17.52
N ASN A 64 -9.96 -0.36 17.37
CA ASN A 64 -8.57 -0.04 17.71
C ASN A 64 -7.63 -0.01 16.49
N VAL A 65 -8.16 0.06 15.28
CA VAL A 65 -7.35 0.11 14.04
C VAL A 65 -6.31 1.23 14.03
N LYS A 66 -6.62 2.37 14.65
CA LYS A 66 -5.73 3.54 14.67
C LYS A 66 -4.53 3.37 15.60
N THR A 67 -4.54 2.31 16.41
CA THR A 67 -3.48 1.88 17.34
C THR A 67 -3.13 0.42 17.06
N PRO A 68 -2.58 0.13 15.87
CA PRO A 68 -2.41 -1.24 15.38
C PRO A 68 -1.39 -2.06 16.18
N TYR A 69 -0.41 -1.41 16.82
CA TYR A 69 0.57 -2.10 17.66
C TYR A 69 -0.03 -2.48 19.02
N SER A 70 -0.70 -1.54 19.70
CA SER A 70 -1.43 -1.85 20.95
C SER A 70 -2.52 -2.90 20.72
N MET A 71 -3.14 -2.90 19.54
CA MET A 71 -4.10 -3.92 19.15
C MET A 71 -3.46 -5.32 19.07
N LEU A 72 -2.30 -5.44 18.41
CA LEU A 72 -1.59 -6.72 18.36
C LEU A 72 -1.16 -7.19 19.76
N GLN A 73 -0.66 -6.27 20.60
CA GLN A 73 -0.29 -6.60 21.99
C GLN A 73 -1.48 -7.12 22.80
N HIS A 74 -2.67 -6.57 22.60
CA HIS A 74 -3.90 -7.10 23.20
C HIS A 74 -4.14 -8.54 22.78
N PHE A 75 -4.02 -8.87 21.49
CA PHE A 75 -4.19 -10.24 21.03
C PHE A 75 -3.12 -11.22 21.54
N GLU A 76 -1.88 -10.75 21.67
CA GLU A 76 -0.79 -11.52 22.26
C GLU A 76 -1.04 -11.82 23.75
N ALA A 77 -1.67 -10.89 24.47
CA ALA A 77 -2.00 -11.00 25.89
C ALA A 77 -3.26 -11.84 26.17
N LEU A 78 -4.03 -12.22 25.15
CA LEU A 78 -5.20 -13.10 25.34
C LEU A 78 -4.77 -14.44 25.96
N PRO A 79 -5.63 -15.06 26.80
CA PRO A 79 -5.35 -16.34 27.45
C PRO A 79 -5.54 -17.52 26.47
N LEU A 80 -4.90 -17.44 25.30
CA LEU A 80 -4.91 -18.43 24.23
C LEU A 80 -3.57 -19.15 24.17
N THR A 81 -3.58 -20.41 23.75
CA THR A 81 -2.35 -21.07 23.32
C THR A 81 -1.81 -20.41 22.04
N ASP A 82 -0.52 -20.58 21.75
CA ASP A 82 0.07 -20.04 20.51
C ASP A 82 -0.65 -20.57 19.27
N GLU A 83 -1.09 -21.83 19.29
CA GLU A 83 -1.86 -22.42 18.20
C GLU A 83 -3.26 -21.80 18.07
N GLN A 84 -3.98 -21.59 19.18
CA GLN A 84 -5.29 -20.93 19.15
C GLN A 84 -5.18 -19.48 18.65
N ARG A 85 -4.14 -18.75 19.07
CA ARG A 85 -3.85 -17.40 18.62
C ARG A 85 -3.53 -17.37 17.12
N HIS A 86 -2.72 -18.31 16.63
CA HIS A 86 -2.44 -18.49 15.21
C HIS A 86 -3.71 -18.72 14.39
N VAL A 87 -4.60 -19.60 14.86
CA VAL A 87 -5.89 -19.85 14.21
C VAL A 87 -6.75 -18.58 14.20
N LEU A 88 -6.85 -17.87 15.32
CA LEU A 88 -7.56 -16.59 15.40
C LEU A 88 -7.04 -15.57 14.37
N TYR A 89 -5.72 -15.39 14.28
CA TYR A 89 -5.08 -14.50 13.30
C TYR A 89 -5.41 -14.90 11.86
N GLY A 90 -5.35 -16.19 11.54
CA GLY A 90 -5.74 -16.70 10.23
C GLY A 90 -7.18 -16.31 9.85
N PHE A 91 -8.13 -16.44 10.79
CA PHE A 91 -9.53 -16.12 10.53
C PHE A 91 -9.81 -14.61 10.46
N ILE A 92 -9.11 -13.79 11.25
CA ILE A 92 -9.14 -12.32 11.08
C ILE A 92 -8.65 -11.95 9.67
N LEU A 93 -7.52 -12.50 9.23
CA LEU A 93 -7.01 -12.25 7.87
C LEU A 93 -8.00 -12.74 6.80
N LYS A 94 -8.56 -13.95 6.96
CA LYS A 94 -9.53 -14.52 6.02
C LYS A 94 -10.75 -13.63 5.83
N PHE A 95 -11.31 -13.08 6.91
CA PHE A 95 -12.44 -12.16 6.87
C PHE A 95 -12.12 -10.90 6.05
N HIS A 96 -10.87 -10.43 6.11
CA HIS A 96 -10.38 -9.32 5.29
C HIS A 96 -9.80 -9.73 3.93
N GLY A 97 -10.26 -10.87 3.39
CA GLY A 97 -9.88 -11.34 2.06
C GLY A 97 -8.62 -12.21 2.02
N GLY A 98 -8.07 -12.60 3.17
CA GLY A 98 -6.91 -13.48 3.30
C GLY A 98 -5.56 -12.77 3.17
N TYR A 99 -4.48 -13.55 3.12
CA TYR A 99 -3.11 -13.06 2.99
C TYR A 99 -2.48 -13.52 1.66
N PRO A 100 -1.47 -12.79 1.12
CA PRO A 100 -0.83 -11.59 1.65
C PRO A 100 -1.69 -10.31 1.56
N ILE A 101 -1.48 -9.37 2.49
CA ILE A 101 -2.17 -8.07 2.50
C ILE A 101 -1.55 -7.13 1.45
N LEU A 102 -2.24 -6.93 0.33
CA LEU A 102 -1.75 -6.09 -0.77
C LEU A 102 -1.88 -4.59 -0.46
N GLN A 103 -2.89 -4.24 0.34
CA GLN A 103 -3.45 -2.90 0.51
C GLN A 103 -2.94 -2.15 1.75
N ILE A 104 -1.63 -2.25 2.02
CA ILE A 104 -1.00 -1.71 3.24
C ILE A 104 -1.26 -0.20 3.47
N ASN A 105 -1.17 0.62 2.41
CA ASN A 105 -1.28 2.09 2.49
C ASN A 105 -2.64 2.63 2.00
N SER A 106 -3.57 1.75 1.63
CA SER A 106 -4.81 2.13 0.96
C SER A 106 -6.01 2.10 1.91
N ILE A 107 -6.05 1.15 2.84
CA ILE A 107 -7.16 0.96 3.77
C ILE A 107 -6.70 1.36 5.18
N GLN A 108 -7.57 1.97 5.99
CA GLN A 108 -7.26 2.35 7.38
C GLN A 108 -6.70 1.17 8.20
N HIS A 109 -7.12 -0.05 7.88
CA HIS A 109 -6.78 -1.30 8.56
C HIS A 109 -5.59 -2.02 7.96
N GLY A 110 -5.04 -1.53 6.86
CA GLY A 110 -3.97 -2.22 6.12
C GLY A 110 -2.77 -2.55 6.99
N ILE A 111 -2.36 -1.64 7.89
CA ILE A 111 -1.22 -1.89 8.77
C ILE A 111 -1.54 -2.85 9.90
N ALA A 112 -2.70 -2.73 10.53
CA ALA A 112 -3.13 -3.69 11.55
C ALA A 112 -3.13 -5.12 10.98
N LEU A 113 -3.68 -5.31 9.78
CA LEU A 113 -3.68 -6.59 9.09
C LEU A 113 -2.27 -7.09 8.73
N VAL A 114 -1.35 -6.20 8.35
CA VAL A 114 0.05 -6.59 8.08
C VAL A 114 0.78 -7.04 9.34
N LEU A 115 0.52 -6.41 10.48
CA LEU A 115 1.10 -6.84 11.76
C LEU A 115 0.52 -8.21 12.19
N ILE A 116 -0.77 -8.45 11.96
CA ILE A 116 -1.39 -9.76 12.16
C ILE A 116 -0.82 -10.80 11.18
N GLU A 117 -0.63 -10.43 9.90
CA GLU A 117 0.01 -11.28 8.89
C GLU A 117 1.43 -11.68 9.30
N GLU A 118 2.23 -10.73 9.78
CA GLU A 118 3.58 -10.97 10.29
C GLU A 118 3.57 -11.98 11.46
N ALA A 119 2.68 -11.79 12.44
CA ALA A 119 2.54 -12.70 13.57
C ALA A 119 2.03 -14.09 13.16
N PHE A 120 1.05 -14.16 12.25
CA PHE A 120 0.50 -15.40 11.70
C PHE A 120 1.54 -16.21 10.91
N LEU A 121 2.33 -15.55 10.08
CA LEU A 121 3.35 -16.22 9.27
C LEU A 121 4.55 -16.68 10.09
N SER A 122 4.84 -15.98 11.20
CA SER A 122 5.90 -16.34 12.15
C SER A 122 5.61 -17.62 12.94
N TYR A 123 4.35 -18.05 13.04
CA TYR A 123 4.01 -19.32 13.65
C TYR A 123 4.68 -20.48 12.90
N ALA A 124 5.36 -21.36 13.62
CA ALA A 124 6.16 -22.42 13.01
C ALA A 124 5.29 -23.47 12.29
N GLY A 125 5.82 -24.00 11.18
CA GLY A 125 5.18 -25.08 10.42
C GLY A 125 4.21 -24.62 9.34
N ASN A 126 3.78 -25.58 8.53
CA ASN A 126 2.78 -25.39 7.47
C ASN A 126 1.41 -25.86 7.96
N THR A 127 0.69 -24.98 8.63
CA THR A 127 -0.61 -25.27 9.23
C THR A 127 -1.74 -25.22 8.19
N PRO A 128 -2.85 -25.95 8.38
CA PRO A 128 -4.02 -25.86 7.51
C PRO A 128 -4.54 -24.43 7.28
N GLU A 129 -4.40 -23.53 8.27
CA GLU A 129 -4.83 -22.13 8.18
C GLU A 129 -4.01 -21.34 7.15
N LYS A 130 -2.71 -21.61 7.02
CA LYS A 130 -1.87 -20.97 6.01
C LYS A 130 -2.37 -21.30 4.60
N ILE A 131 -2.84 -22.51 4.38
CA ILE A 131 -3.44 -22.89 3.10
C ILE A 131 -4.83 -22.28 2.94
N PHE A 132 -5.67 -22.38 3.98
CA PHE A 132 -7.07 -21.95 3.95
C PHE A 132 -7.25 -20.42 3.79
N CYS A 133 -6.34 -19.65 4.37
CA CYS A 133 -6.39 -18.19 4.39
C CYS A 133 -5.59 -17.51 3.27
N LEU A 134 -4.92 -18.28 2.41
CA LEU A 134 -4.19 -17.75 1.26
C LEU A 134 -5.18 -17.21 0.22
N ASN A 135 -4.98 -15.97 -0.25
CA ASN A 135 -5.90 -15.26 -1.13
C ASN A 135 -5.62 -15.44 -2.63
N GLY A 136 -4.93 -16.52 -3.00
CA GLY A 136 -4.57 -16.84 -4.38
C GLY A 136 -3.34 -16.12 -4.93
N TYR A 137 -2.73 -15.22 -4.15
CA TYR A 137 -1.44 -14.60 -4.48
C TYR A 137 -0.27 -15.38 -3.86
N PRO A 138 0.98 -15.19 -4.36
CA PRO A 138 2.16 -15.77 -3.73
C PRO A 138 2.30 -15.33 -2.28
N ALA A 139 2.46 -16.28 -1.35
CA ALA A 139 2.54 -16.00 0.09
C ALA A 139 3.66 -15.04 0.49
N ASN A 140 4.70 -14.89 -0.33
CA ASN A 140 5.90 -14.10 -0.04
C ASN A 140 5.86 -12.65 -0.57
N LEU A 141 4.71 -12.14 -1.06
CA LEU A 141 4.66 -10.78 -1.60
C LEU A 141 5.05 -9.69 -0.59
N ASN A 142 4.75 -9.91 0.69
CA ASN A 142 5.11 -8.99 1.77
C ASN A 142 6.44 -9.32 2.44
N GLU A 143 7.15 -10.35 1.97
CA GLU A 143 8.46 -10.74 2.48
C GLU A 143 9.41 -9.53 2.63
N PRO A 144 9.49 -8.54 1.72
CA PRO A 144 10.37 -7.38 1.92
C PRO A 144 10.05 -6.48 3.12
N TYR A 145 8.88 -6.62 3.74
CA TYR A 145 8.34 -5.69 4.74
C TYR A 145 8.01 -6.32 6.09
N ILE A 146 7.91 -7.64 6.18
CA ILE A 146 7.61 -8.37 7.42
C ILE A 146 8.81 -9.18 7.90
N SER A 147 8.93 -9.34 9.22
CA SER A 147 9.97 -10.12 9.87
C SER A 147 9.40 -11.46 10.34
N ILE A 148 9.69 -12.55 9.61
CA ILE A 148 9.24 -13.93 9.98
C ILE A 148 10.35 -14.78 10.63
N THR A 149 11.56 -14.24 10.72
CA THR A 149 12.69 -14.90 11.39
C THR A 149 12.77 -14.46 12.85
N PRO A 150 13.37 -15.27 13.74
CA PRO A 150 13.56 -14.89 15.14
C PRO A 150 14.23 -13.52 15.28
N LEU A 151 13.71 -12.71 16.19
CA LEU A 151 14.25 -11.38 16.47
C LEU A 151 15.62 -11.49 17.18
N PRO A 152 16.49 -10.49 17.04
CA PRO A 152 17.74 -10.41 17.77
C PRO A 152 17.47 -10.42 19.27
N GLN A 153 18.31 -11.13 20.04
CA GLN A 153 18.19 -11.17 21.52
C GLN A 153 18.54 -9.83 22.18
N SER A 154 19.36 -9.02 21.51
CA SER A 154 19.81 -7.71 21.98
C SER A 154 20.10 -6.79 20.80
N TYR A 155 20.07 -5.50 21.04
CA TYR A 155 20.52 -4.47 20.11
C TYR A 155 21.79 -3.79 20.60
N GLN A 156 22.70 -3.45 19.69
CA GLN A 156 23.92 -2.72 20.02
C GLN A 156 23.61 -1.27 20.47
N TYR A 157 22.60 -0.64 19.86
CA TYR A 157 22.10 0.68 20.27
C TYR A 157 20.60 0.60 20.57
N THR A 158 20.19 1.32 21.61
CA THR A 158 18.83 1.33 22.16
C THR A 158 18.33 2.76 22.31
N ALA A 159 17.09 2.93 22.78
CA ALA A 159 16.54 4.26 23.06
C ALA A 159 17.40 5.11 24.01
N LYS A 160 18.14 4.47 24.94
CA LYS A 160 19.02 5.17 25.89
C LYS A 160 20.18 5.89 25.21
N ASP A 161 20.71 5.32 24.13
CA ASP A 161 21.86 5.88 23.40
C ASP A 161 21.49 7.16 22.63
N PHE A 162 20.18 7.41 22.44
CA PHE A 162 19.66 8.60 21.75
C PHE A 162 18.87 9.54 22.67
N GLU A 163 18.96 9.34 23.98
CA GLU A 163 18.24 10.16 24.95
C GLU A 163 18.68 11.63 24.87
N GLY A 164 17.70 12.54 24.85
CA GLY A 164 17.94 13.98 24.78
C GLY A 164 17.95 14.59 23.38
N PHE A 165 18.00 13.78 22.33
CA PHE A 165 17.94 14.25 20.93
C PHE A 165 17.13 13.32 20.00
N SER A 166 16.28 12.47 20.57
CA SER A 166 15.30 11.66 19.86
C SER A 166 13.90 11.89 20.42
N ALA A 167 12.89 11.63 19.59
CA ALA A 167 11.50 11.71 19.99
C ALA A 167 11.15 10.60 21.01
N LYS A 168 9.98 10.70 21.65
CA LYS A 168 9.45 9.69 22.59
C LYS A 168 8.15 9.07 22.08
N ASN A 169 8.08 8.81 20.77
CA ASN A 169 6.92 8.18 20.16
C ASN A 169 6.98 6.65 20.31
N ASP A 170 5.82 6.02 20.26
CA ASP A 170 5.65 4.56 20.26
C ASP A 170 5.35 4.03 18.86
N TRP A 171 5.17 2.71 18.74
CA TRP A 171 4.83 2.09 17.46
C TRP A 171 3.44 2.46 16.94
N ASP A 172 2.47 2.77 17.80
CA ASP A 172 1.16 3.24 17.36
C ASP A 172 1.23 4.59 16.65
N PHE A 173 2.09 5.49 17.15
CA PHE A 173 2.40 6.73 16.46
C PHE A 173 2.89 6.47 15.03
N TYR A 174 3.86 5.56 14.87
CA TYR A 174 4.52 5.29 13.59
C TYR A 174 3.63 4.50 12.63
N HIS A 175 2.85 3.56 13.14
CA HIS A 175 1.96 2.72 12.33
C HIS A 175 0.61 3.36 12.00
N ASN A 176 0.37 4.58 12.48
CA ASN A 176 -0.82 5.34 12.10
C ASN A 176 -0.69 5.91 10.68
N VAL A 177 -1.48 5.37 9.75
CA VAL A 177 -1.49 5.74 8.32
C VAL A 177 -1.91 7.19 8.06
N GLU A 178 -2.68 7.80 8.96
CA GLU A 178 -3.07 9.23 8.86
C GLU A 178 -1.86 10.13 9.13
N ARG A 179 -0.95 9.69 10.00
CA ARG A 179 0.30 10.43 10.31
C ARG A 179 1.39 10.15 9.28
N ILE A 180 1.55 8.90 8.88
CA ILE A 180 2.61 8.46 7.97
C ILE A 180 2.00 7.61 6.84
N PRO A 181 1.59 8.23 5.71
CA PRO A 181 0.89 7.51 4.65
C PRO A 181 1.74 6.50 3.87
N ASN A 182 3.08 6.60 3.92
CA ASN A 182 3.98 5.70 3.21
C ASN A 182 4.61 4.66 4.15
N GLN A 183 3.79 3.77 4.69
CA GLN A 183 4.24 2.83 5.72
C GLN A 183 5.28 1.83 5.22
N LYS A 184 5.09 1.31 4.00
CA LYS A 184 6.01 0.33 3.39
C LYS A 184 7.46 0.80 3.44
N ASP A 185 7.72 2.00 2.93
CA ASP A 185 9.09 2.50 2.81
C ASP A 185 9.56 3.20 4.09
N CYS A 186 8.70 3.96 4.76
CA CYS A 186 9.12 4.77 5.90
C CYS A 186 9.19 4.01 7.22
N ILE A 187 8.36 2.96 7.41
CA ILE A 187 8.18 2.31 8.71
C ILE A 187 8.54 0.83 8.64
N LEU A 188 7.88 0.06 7.76
CA LEU A 188 8.08 -1.38 7.66
C LEU A 188 9.48 -1.73 7.15
N PHE A 189 9.99 -1.00 6.16
CA PHE A 189 11.34 -1.20 5.66
C PHE A 189 12.43 -0.98 6.74
N PRO A 190 12.50 0.16 7.46
CA PRO A 190 13.50 0.33 8.52
C PRO A 190 13.30 -0.66 9.67
N LYS A 191 12.04 -0.94 10.06
CA LYS A 191 11.72 -1.95 11.08
C LYS A 191 12.37 -3.29 10.71
N LYS A 192 12.08 -3.82 9.51
CA LYS A 192 12.64 -5.09 9.05
C LYS A 192 14.16 -5.03 8.92
N TYR A 193 14.71 -3.94 8.38
CA TYR A 193 16.15 -3.78 8.17
C TYR A 193 16.97 -4.01 9.44
N PHE A 194 16.49 -3.48 10.57
CA PHE A 194 17.13 -3.60 11.87
C PHE A 194 16.70 -4.83 12.69
N GLN A 195 15.54 -5.42 12.41
CA GLN A 195 15.10 -6.66 13.06
C GLN A 195 15.76 -7.88 12.44
N THR A 196 15.65 -8.05 11.13
CA THR A 196 16.03 -9.31 10.46
C THR A 196 16.78 -9.10 9.15
N GLY A 197 17.13 -7.85 8.82
CA GLY A 197 17.86 -7.49 7.61
C GLY A 197 19.38 -7.49 7.79
N GLU A 198 20.07 -6.77 6.91
CA GLU A 198 21.54 -6.68 6.90
C GLU A 198 22.13 -6.01 8.14
N ARG A 199 21.30 -5.29 8.92
CA ARG A 199 21.65 -4.66 10.20
C ARG A 199 20.84 -5.23 11.37
N ALA A 200 20.44 -6.50 11.29
CA ALA A 200 19.76 -7.20 12.37
C ALA A 200 20.52 -7.04 13.71
N GLY A 201 19.85 -6.53 14.74
CA GLY A 201 20.44 -6.35 16.08
C GLY A 201 21.40 -5.15 16.20
N PHE A 202 21.53 -4.31 15.18
CA PHE A 202 22.38 -3.12 15.24
C PHE A 202 21.75 -2.01 16.08
N ILE A 203 20.63 -1.44 15.64
CA ILE A 203 19.89 -0.40 16.37
C ILE A 203 18.48 -0.92 16.64
N GLU A 204 17.97 -0.73 17.86
CA GLU A 204 16.57 -1.00 18.18
C GLU A 204 15.66 -0.20 17.23
N PRO A 205 14.76 -0.84 16.46
CA PRO A 205 14.09 -0.14 15.38
C PRO A 205 13.23 1.04 15.86
N LEU A 206 12.58 0.95 17.02
CA LEU A 206 11.81 2.08 17.58
C LEU A 206 12.72 3.24 17.99
N ALA A 207 13.88 2.95 18.58
CA ALA A 207 14.88 3.94 18.93
C ALA A 207 15.38 4.68 17.69
N PHE A 208 15.65 3.94 16.61
CA PHE A 208 15.99 4.54 15.32
C PHE A 208 14.86 5.41 14.76
N MET A 209 13.62 4.92 14.77
CA MET A 209 12.48 5.69 14.27
C MET A 209 12.28 7.00 15.04
N ASN A 210 12.49 6.98 16.35
CA ASN A 210 12.46 8.17 17.21
C ASN A 210 13.58 9.17 16.92
N LEU A 211 14.80 8.68 16.68
CA LEU A 211 15.90 9.52 16.21
C LEU A 211 15.56 10.14 14.85
N TRP A 212 15.11 9.32 13.89
CA TRP A 212 14.78 9.76 12.55
C TRP A 212 13.66 10.79 12.53
N TRP A 213 12.60 10.58 13.31
CA TRP A 213 11.47 11.49 13.37
C TRP A 213 11.86 12.87 13.90
N GLU A 214 12.61 12.92 14.99
CA GLU A 214 13.06 14.17 15.61
C GLU A 214 13.93 14.97 14.64
N GLN A 215 14.94 14.31 14.07
CA GLN A 215 15.89 14.97 13.19
C GLN A 215 15.26 15.35 11.84
N ARG A 216 14.33 14.55 11.32
CA ARG A 216 13.53 14.91 10.14
C ARG A 216 12.67 16.15 10.40
N THR A 217 12.08 16.27 11.58
CA THR A 217 11.28 17.44 11.95
C THR A 217 12.18 18.68 11.99
N PHE A 218 13.33 18.57 12.66
CA PHE A 218 14.34 19.63 12.70
C PHE A 218 14.80 20.08 11.30
N LEU A 219 15.10 19.12 10.41
CA LEU A 219 15.49 19.38 9.02
C LEU A 219 14.43 20.23 8.29
N ARG A 220 13.16 19.88 8.44
CA ARG A 220 12.04 20.57 7.76
C ARG A 220 11.82 21.98 8.28
N GLU A 221 11.94 22.17 9.59
CA GLU A 221 11.80 23.47 10.23
C GLU A 221 12.97 24.42 9.89
N ASN A 222 14.16 23.86 9.65
CA ASN A 222 15.38 24.62 9.38
C ASN A 222 15.87 24.48 7.92
N GLN A 223 14.98 24.11 7.00
CA GLN A 223 15.32 23.91 5.59
C GLN A 223 15.87 25.15 4.88
N ASN A 224 15.70 26.35 5.46
CA ASN A 224 16.21 27.61 4.93
C ASN A 224 17.64 27.95 5.43
N LYS A 225 18.25 27.11 6.28
CA LYS A 225 19.59 27.30 6.84
C LYS A 225 20.47 26.08 6.56
N PRO A 226 20.77 25.76 5.29
CA PRO A 226 21.32 24.46 4.91
C PRO A 226 22.58 24.07 5.68
N HIS A 227 23.55 24.98 5.76
CA HIS A 227 24.82 24.74 6.46
C HIS A 227 24.62 24.50 7.98
N SER A 228 23.85 25.35 8.67
CA SER A 228 23.59 25.17 10.10
C SER A 228 22.82 23.88 10.38
N THR A 229 21.90 23.52 9.50
CA THR A 229 21.10 22.31 9.60
C THR A 229 21.96 21.06 9.40
N PHE A 230 22.85 21.06 8.40
CA PHE A 230 23.80 19.97 8.22
C PHE A 230 24.80 19.88 9.39
N GLN A 231 25.34 21.00 9.86
CA GLN A 231 26.25 21.04 11.00
C GLN A 231 25.60 20.45 12.25
N HIS A 232 24.33 20.77 12.52
CA HIS A 232 23.56 20.15 13.61
C HIS A 232 23.53 18.62 13.49
N LEU A 233 23.28 18.07 12.30
CA LEU A 233 23.31 16.61 12.09
C LEU A 233 24.71 16.01 12.32
N MET A 234 25.76 16.75 11.97
CA MET A 234 27.15 16.34 12.20
C MET A 234 27.53 16.37 13.69
N ASP A 235 26.97 17.31 14.45
CA ASP A 235 27.21 17.51 15.88
C ASP A 235 26.38 16.60 16.78
N LEU A 236 25.43 15.83 16.21
CA LEU A 236 24.72 14.79 16.95
C LEU A 236 25.73 13.84 17.59
N PRO A 237 25.52 13.40 18.85
CA PRO A 237 26.43 12.53 19.59
C PRO A 237 26.30 11.06 19.12
N LEU A 238 26.35 10.86 17.81
CA LEU A 238 26.37 9.58 17.12
C LEU A 238 27.81 9.27 16.71
N ASN A 239 28.25 8.03 16.89
CA ASN A 239 29.49 7.60 16.27
C ASN A 239 29.34 7.53 14.74
N ASP A 240 30.48 7.42 14.05
CA ASP A 240 30.54 7.50 12.59
C ASP A 240 29.70 6.44 11.89
N GLU A 241 29.61 5.23 12.44
CA GLU A 241 28.83 4.14 11.85
C GLU A 241 27.32 4.41 11.97
N VAL A 242 26.84 4.78 13.15
CA VAL A 242 25.41 5.12 13.34
C VAL A 242 25.03 6.33 12.50
N LYS A 243 25.90 7.34 12.42
CA LYS A 243 25.71 8.52 11.58
C LYS A 243 25.65 8.15 10.10
N HIS A 244 26.51 7.24 9.64
CA HIS A 244 26.50 6.73 8.27
C HIS A 244 25.17 6.03 7.93
N VAL A 245 24.69 5.12 8.78
CA VAL A 245 23.40 4.43 8.57
C VAL A 245 22.24 5.42 8.61
N PHE A 246 22.28 6.39 9.53
CA PHE A 246 21.28 7.43 9.65
C PHE A 246 21.19 8.31 8.40
N PHE A 247 22.33 8.75 7.86
CA PHE A 247 22.39 9.55 6.64
C PHE A 247 21.88 8.79 5.41
N TRP A 248 22.22 7.50 5.29
CA TRP A 248 21.65 6.66 4.24
C TRP A 248 20.13 6.60 4.28
N LEU A 249 19.53 6.42 5.46
CA LEU A 249 18.08 6.38 5.61
C LEU A 249 17.43 7.74 5.34
N LEU A 250 18.06 8.86 5.73
CA LEU A 250 17.60 10.19 5.32
C LEU A 250 17.58 10.35 3.80
N LEU A 251 18.66 9.97 3.12
CA LEU A 251 18.75 10.01 1.65
C LEU A 251 17.67 9.14 1.00
N LYS A 252 17.53 7.91 1.47
CA LYS A 252 16.55 6.95 0.95
C LYS A 252 15.12 7.42 1.13
N LEU A 253 14.76 7.90 2.31
CA LEU A 253 13.36 8.19 2.66
C LEU A 253 12.90 9.60 2.25
N GLU A 254 13.78 10.60 2.29
CA GLU A 254 13.41 11.99 1.98
C GLU A 254 13.68 12.39 0.53
N VAL A 255 14.70 11.81 -0.12
CA VAL A 255 15.02 12.12 -1.53
C VAL A 255 14.44 11.08 -2.48
N ASN A 256 14.22 9.84 -2.01
CA ASN A 256 13.72 8.69 -2.79
C ASN A 256 14.53 8.42 -4.08
N ARG A 257 15.77 8.93 -4.12
CA ARG A 257 16.70 8.81 -5.24
C ARG A 257 18.12 8.89 -4.72
N TYR A 258 18.93 7.96 -5.20
CA TYR A 258 20.37 8.01 -5.06
C TYR A 258 21.01 7.67 -6.42
N PRO A 259 22.03 8.41 -6.89
CA PRO A 259 22.60 9.59 -6.25
C PRO A 259 21.65 10.77 -6.38
N ILE A 260 21.88 11.82 -5.61
CA ILE A 260 21.10 13.05 -5.70
C ILE A 260 21.32 13.67 -7.07
N ASP A 261 20.23 13.96 -7.77
CA ASP A 261 20.29 14.56 -9.08
C ASP A 261 20.70 16.04 -8.99
N ARG A 262 22.00 16.28 -9.14
CA ARG A 262 22.63 17.60 -9.04
C ARG A 262 22.10 18.60 -10.08
N LYS A 263 21.35 18.18 -11.11
CA LYS A 263 20.76 19.11 -12.08
C LYS A 263 19.71 20.04 -11.47
N TYR A 264 19.17 19.69 -10.30
CA TYR A 264 18.21 20.51 -9.57
C TYR A 264 18.86 21.52 -8.61
N ARG A 265 20.20 21.57 -8.55
CA ARG A 265 20.97 22.44 -7.63
C ARG A 265 20.82 23.94 -7.87
N ASN A 266 20.35 24.34 -9.06
CA ASN A 266 20.13 25.73 -9.43
C ASN A 266 18.64 26.06 -9.55
N ASN A 267 17.76 25.24 -8.98
CA ASN A 267 16.34 25.48 -9.00
C ASN A 267 15.95 26.24 -7.73
N PRO A 268 15.62 27.55 -7.81
CA PRO A 268 15.38 28.38 -6.64
C PRO A 268 14.21 27.90 -5.75
N THR A 269 13.38 26.98 -6.26
CA THR A 269 12.29 26.36 -5.48
C THR A 269 12.77 25.20 -4.59
N TYR A 270 13.94 24.61 -4.88
CA TYR A 270 14.49 23.42 -4.25
C TYR A 270 15.86 23.64 -3.59
N ASP A 271 16.52 24.76 -3.85
CA ASP A 271 17.95 24.95 -3.59
C ASP A 271 18.36 24.64 -2.14
N ASN A 272 17.69 25.21 -1.13
CA ASN A 272 18.15 25.03 0.25
C ASN A 272 17.91 23.62 0.80
N TRP A 273 16.77 23.00 0.48
CA TRP A 273 16.49 21.61 0.88
C TRP A 273 17.46 20.65 0.22
N LEU A 274 17.68 20.79 -1.10
CA LEU A 274 18.58 19.91 -1.84
C LEU A 274 20.04 20.06 -1.39
N ASN A 275 20.48 21.28 -1.06
CA ASN A 275 21.83 21.52 -0.58
C ASN A 275 22.14 20.76 0.72
N ILE A 276 21.19 20.67 1.65
CA ILE A 276 21.36 19.85 2.87
C ILE A 276 21.62 18.39 2.50
N PHE A 277 20.83 17.83 1.59
CA PHE A 277 20.99 16.43 1.21
C PHE A 277 22.26 16.16 0.39
N ILE A 278 22.76 17.12 -0.40
CA ILE A 278 24.07 17.01 -1.06
C ILE A 278 25.18 16.89 -0.01
N GLU A 279 25.14 17.71 1.05
CA GLU A 279 26.12 17.62 2.14
C GLU A 279 25.98 16.28 2.91
N ILE A 280 24.75 15.81 3.14
CA ILE A 280 24.48 14.48 3.72
C ILE A 280 25.04 13.35 2.83
N GLU A 281 24.86 13.44 1.51
CA GLU A 281 25.39 12.47 0.54
C GLU A 281 26.91 12.42 0.57
N GLU A 282 27.57 13.58 0.57
CA GLU A 282 29.04 13.66 0.64
C GLU A 282 29.57 13.08 1.95
N ALA A 283 28.93 13.38 3.08
CA ALA A 283 29.27 12.80 4.37
C ALA A 283 29.04 11.28 4.40
N PHE A 284 27.89 10.80 3.90
CA PHE A 284 27.59 9.37 3.78
C PHE A 284 28.65 8.63 2.95
N LEU A 285 29.07 9.22 1.83
CA LEU A 285 30.09 8.65 0.94
C LEU A 285 31.48 8.65 1.56
N SER A 286 31.82 9.65 2.37
CA SER A 286 33.12 9.78 3.03
C SER A 286 33.41 8.66 4.06
N TYR A 287 32.39 7.97 4.56
CA TYR A 287 32.57 6.86 5.50
C TYR A 287 33.43 5.75 4.90
N ALA A 288 34.57 5.42 5.49
CA ALA A 288 35.53 4.50 4.86
C ALA A 288 35.04 3.04 4.75
N GLY A 289 34.07 2.63 5.58
CA GLY A 289 33.57 1.27 5.60
C GLY A 289 32.85 0.88 4.30
N ASN A 290 33.03 -0.37 3.87
CA ASN A 290 32.21 -0.99 2.84
C ASN A 290 30.96 -1.60 3.49
N THR A 291 29.85 -0.89 3.40
CA THR A 291 28.64 -1.20 4.16
C THR A 291 27.49 -1.66 3.25
N PRO A 292 26.49 -2.37 3.80
CA PRO A 292 25.30 -2.73 3.04
C PRO A 292 24.53 -1.51 2.49
N GLU A 293 24.57 -0.38 3.21
CA GLU A 293 23.97 0.88 2.78
C GLU A 293 24.59 1.42 1.48
N LYS A 294 25.93 1.34 1.36
CA LYS A 294 26.65 1.71 0.13
C LYS A 294 26.37 0.74 -1.02
N GLU A 295 26.24 -0.55 -0.72
CA GLU A 295 25.85 -1.55 -1.71
C GLU A 295 24.45 -1.27 -2.28
N PHE A 296 23.50 -0.90 -1.42
CA PHE A 296 22.15 -0.52 -1.83
C PHE A 296 22.18 0.68 -2.80
N CYS A 297 22.95 1.71 -2.44
CA CYS A 297 23.18 2.90 -3.26
C CYS A 297 23.76 2.57 -4.64
N ARG A 298 24.76 1.68 -4.72
CA ARG A 298 25.33 1.23 -6.00
C ARG A 298 24.32 0.48 -6.87
N LYS A 299 23.48 -0.37 -6.27
CA LYS A 299 22.40 -1.06 -7.00
C LYS A 299 21.35 -0.09 -7.53
N ASP A 300 21.06 0.98 -6.82
CA ASP A 300 20.15 2.04 -7.29
C ASP A 300 20.74 2.82 -8.47
N GLU A 301 22.02 3.15 -8.42
CA GLU A 301 22.77 3.72 -9.55
C GLU A 301 22.69 2.83 -10.79
N GLU A 302 22.97 1.53 -10.64
CA GLU A 302 22.90 0.57 -11.74
C GLU A 302 21.48 0.45 -12.32
N ARG A 303 20.44 0.52 -11.46
CA ARG A 303 19.05 0.50 -11.89
C ARG A 303 18.68 1.75 -12.68
N GLN A 304 19.19 2.92 -12.30
CA GLN A 304 18.93 4.18 -13.00
C GLN A 304 19.74 4.32 -14.29
N ALA A 305 20.94 3.75 -14.35
CA ALA A 305 21.78 3.73 -15.54
C ALA A 305 21.22 2.80 -16.63
N LYS A 306 20.47 1.76 -16.25
CA LYS A 306 19.78 0.89 -17.22
C LYS A 306 18.67 1.69 -17.90
N PRO A 307 18.65 1.82 -19.24
CA PRO A 307 17.56 2.47 -19.94
C PRO A 307 16.25 1.77 -19.54
N PRO A 308 15.11 2.51 -19.45
CA PRO A 308 13.83 1.90 -19.17
C PRO A 308 13.67 0.77 -20.17
N ARG A 309 13.53 -0.48 -19.69
CA ARG A 309 13.20 -1.59 -20.59
C ARG A 309 11.90 -1.17 -21.26
N LEU A 310 11.96 -0.78 -22.54
CA LEU A 310 10.77 -0.79 -23.36
C LEU A 310 10.23 -2.20 -23.19
N ASN A 311 9.01 -2.34 -22.68
CA ASN A 311 8.33 -3.62 -22.63
C ASN A 311 8.24 -4.12 -24.08
N GLN A 312 9.27 -4.83 -24.52
CA GLN A 312 9.22 -5.72 -25.65
C GLN A 312 8.39 -6.91 -25.18
N HIS A 313 7.08 -6.70 -25.05
CA HIS A 313 6.14 -7.74 -25.44
C HIS A 313 6.27 -7.87 -26.95
N THR A 314 7.38 -8.44 -27.41
CA THR A 314 7.42 -9.13 -28.68
C THR A 314 6.51 -10.33 -28.50
N ASP A 315 5.34 -10.20 -29.10
CA ASP A 315 4.38 -11.25 -29.39
C ASP A 315 5.09 -12.30 -30.28
N SER A 316 5.96 -13.11 -29.68
CA SER A 316 6.62 -14.23 -30.36
C SER A 316 5.63 -15.39 -30.39
N ARG A 317 4.60 -15.26 -31.25
CA ARG A 317 3.99 -16.43 -31.87
C ARG A 317 5.04 -17.03 -32.80
N GLU A 318 5.61 -18.14 -32.35
CA GLU A 318 6.35 -19.06 -33.21
C GLU A 318 5.48 -19.42 -34.42
N TYR A 319 5.94 -19.00 -35.59
CA TYR A 319 5.42 -19.44 -36.87
C TYR A 319 5.73 -20.93 -37.03
N VAL A 320 4.76 -21.78 -36.72
CA VAL A 320 4.76 -23.15 -37.22
C VAL A 320 4.47 -23.08 -38.72
N SER A 321 5.45 -23.49 -39.54
CA SER A 321 5.26 -23.68 -40.98
C SER A 321 4.12 -24.65 -41.24
N ALA A 322 3.04 -24.17 -41.85
CA ALA A 322 2.02 -25.00 -42.46
C ALA A 322 1.77 -24.53 -43.90
N VAL A 323 2.07 -25.46 -44.82
CA VAL A 323 1.36 -25.79 -46.07
C VAL A 323 0.62 -24.66 -46.78
N ILE A 324 1.06 -24.39 -48.02
CA ILE A 324 0.42 -23.53 -49.01
C ILE A 324 -0.97 -24.10 -49.32
N GLU A 325 -2.02 -23.49 -48.79
CA GLU A 325 -3.41 -23.64 -49.27
C GLU A 325 -3.75 -22.51 -50.26
N PRO A 326 -4.57 -22.78 -51.30
CA PRO A 326 -4.89 -21.81 -52.33
C PRO A 326 -5.82 -20.69 -51.81
N ALA A 327 -5.67 -19.51 -52.42
CA ALA A 327 -6.28 -18.25 -52.03
C ALA A 327 -7.80 -18.35 -51.76
N ALA A 328 -8.17 -18.00 -50.52
CA ALA A 328 -9.55 -17.76 -50.14
C ALA A 328 -10.07 -16.46 -50.79
N PRO A 329 -11.37 -16.39 -51.15
CA PRO A 329 -12.01 -15.21 -51.70
C PRO A 329 -12.03 -14.03 -50.71
N PRO A 330 -12.23 -12.79 -51.18
CA PRO A 330 -12.14 -11.59 -50.36
C PRO A 330 -13.13 -11.65 -49.19
N VAL A 331 -12.58 -11.55 -47.98
CA VAL A 331 -13.33 -11.41 -46.73
C VAL A 331 -14.05 -10.06 -46.78
N VAL A 332 -15.38 -10.11 -46.75
CA VAL A 332 -16.24 -8.96 -46.48
C VAL A 332 -15.94 -8.52 -45.04
N GLU A 333 -15.54 -7.27 -44.84
CA GLU A 333 -15.42 -6.65 -43.51
C GLU A 333 -16.78 -6.71 -42.81
N GLU A 334 -16.99 -7.75 -42.00
CA GLU A 334 -18.05 -7.76 -41.00
C GLU A 334 -17.70 -6.66 -39.99
N ASN A 335 -18.60 -5.66 -39.87
CA ASN A 335 -18.52 -4.63 -38.85
C ASN A 335 -18.41 -5.30 -37.48
N GLU A 336 -17.20 -5.39 -36.92
CA GLU A 336 -17.01 -5.84 -35.55
C GLU A 336 -17.90 -4.98 -34.64
N PRO A 337 -18.76 -5.58 -33.79
CA PRO A 337 -19.58 -4.83 -32.87
C PRO A 337 -18.65 -3.99 -31.99
N GLN A 338 -18.83 -2.66 -32.03
CA GLN A 338 -18.09 -1.73 -31.19
C GLN A 338 -18.22 -2.20 -29.74
N LYS A 339 -17.13 -2.75 -29.18
CA LYS A 339 -17.12 -3.21 -27.79
C LYS A 339 -17.24 -1.99 -26.89
N GLU A 340 -18.37 -1.90 -26.21
CA GLU A 340 -18.70 -0.82 -25.29
C GLU A 340 -17.85 -0.91 -24.01
N ILE A 341 -17.44 0.24 -23.47
CA ILE A 341 -16.76 0.31 -22.17
C ILE A 341 -17.74 -0.13 -21.09
N THR A 342 -17.37 -1.16 -20.33
CA THR A 342 -18.16 -1.62 -19.18
C THR A 342 -17.44 -1.28 -17.89
N ILE A 343 -18.16 -0.71 -16.92
CA ILE A 343 -17.65 -0.37 -15.59
C ILE A 343 -18.39 -1.23 -14.58
N SER A 344 -17.65 -2.04 -13.81
CA SER A 344 -18.20 -2.87 -12.72
C SER A 344 -18.95 -2.01 -11.70
N GLU A 345 -19.96 -2.56 -11.03
CA GLU A 345 -20.74 -1.81 -10.01
C GLU A 345 -19.86 -1.19 -8.94
N GLU A 346 -18.84 -1.92 -8.47
CA GLU A 346 -17.87 -1.40 -7.51
C GLU A 346 -17.03 -0.26 -8.08
N GLY A 347 -16.58 -0.41 -9.34
CA GLY A 347 -15.96 0.67 -10.09
C GLY A 347 -16.83 1.93 -10.19
N GLN A 348 -18.13 1.76 -10.42
CA GLN A 348 -19.07 2.88 -10.49
C GLN A 348 -19.12 3.61 -9.14
N ARG A 349 -19.28 2.88 -8.02
CA ARG A 349 -19.33 3.48 -6.68
C ARG A 349 -18.09 4.30 -6.36
N ILE A 350 -16.90 3.72 -6.59
CA ILE A 350 -15.61 4.37 -6.37
C ILE A 350 -15.49 5.65 -7.21
N ILE A 351 -15.79 5.55 -8.51
CA ILE A 351 -15.65 6.70 -9.42
C ILE A 351 -16.63 7.81 -9.02
N VAL A 352 -17.87 7.48 -8.63
CA VAL A 352 -18.86 8.46 -8.16
C VAL A 352 -18.36 9.21 -6.94
N GLN A 353 -17.90 8.50 -5.90
CA GLN A 353 -17.43 9.13 -4.65
C GLN A 353 -16.29 10.13 -4.87
N ILE A 354 -15.40 9.86 -5.83
CA ILE A 354 -14.26 10.74 -6.12
C ILE A 354 -14.69 11.95 -6.94
N LEU A 355 -15.57 11.73 -7.93
CA LEU A 355 -15.92 12.75 -8.90
C LEU A 355 -17.11 13.62 -8.45
N GLU A 356 -17.99 13.15 -7.58
CA GLU A 356 -19.20 13.88 -7.15
C GLU A 356 -18.86 15.19 -6.41
N LEU A 357 -17.71 15.28 -5.75
CA LEU A 357 -17.22 16.51 -5.12
C LEU A 357 -16.78 17.57 -6.13
N HIS A 358 -16.69 17.20 -7.40
CA HIS A 358 -16.07 18.00 -8.47
C HIS A 358 -16.94 18.09 -9.74
N ILE A 359 -18.05 17.34 -9.78
CA ILE A 359 -19.06 17.37 -10.84
C ILE A 359 -20.39 17.75 -10.18
N ALA A 360 -20.99 18.85 -10.64
CA ALA A 360 -22.22 19.38 -10.04
C ALA A 360 -23.45 18.47 -10.24
N ASP A 361 -23.43 17.61 -11.26
CA ASP A 361 -24.54 16.74 -11.64
C ASP A 361 -24.19 15.27 -11.36
N SER A 362 -24.30 14.88 -10.09
CA SER A 362 -23.97 13.53 -9.63
C SER A 362 -24.96 12.48 -10.16
N THR A 363 -26.22 12.85 -10.42
CA THR A 363 -27.23 11.95 -11.00
C THR A 363 -26.83 11.51 -12.41
N ASN A 364 -26.48 12.47 -13.28
CA ASN A 364 -26.05 12.13 -14.63
C ASN A 364 -24.69 11.40 -14.64
N LEU A 365 -23.82 11.66 -13.66
CA LEU A 365 -22.60 10.87 -13.47
C LEU A 365 -22.92 9.38 -13.18
N GLN A 366 -23.84 9.10 -12.26
CA GLN A 366 -24.24 7.73 -11.95
C GLN A 366 -24.88 7.03 -13.15
N SER A 367 -25.79 7.70 -13.84
CA SER A 367 -26.41 7.19 -15.07
C SER A 367 -25.37 6.87 -16.15
N LEU A 368 -24.44 7.79 -16.39
CA LEU A 368 -23.37 7.61 -17.35
C LEU A 368 -22.49 6.38 -17.04
N LEU A 369 -22.11 6.20 -15.78
CA LEU A 369 -21.25 5.08 -15.35
C LEU A 369 -21.97 3.72 -15.43
N LYS A 370 -23.31 3.71 -15.43
CA LYS A 370 -24.16 2.53 -15.69
C LYS A 370 -24.34 2.22 -17.19
N GLY A 371 -23.67 2.96 -18.07
CA GLY A 371 -23.79 2.81 -19.52
C GLY A 371 -24.99 3.53 -20.13
N GLN A 372 -25.67 4.41 -19.39
CA GLN A 372 -26.75 5.21 -19.94
C GLN A 372 -26.18 6.42 -20.70
N SER A 373 -26.85 6.83 -21.78
CA SER A 373 -26.50 8.06 -22.49
C SER A 373 -26.92 9.29 -21.68
N VAL A 374 -26.04 10.30 -21.64
CA VAL A 374 -26.36 11.63 -21.11
C VAL A 374 -26.48 12.63 -22.26
N ASP A 375 -27.46 13.52 -22.20
CA ASP A 375 -27.75 14.47 -23.28
C ASP A 375 -26.65 15.53 -23.45
N THR A 376 -25.93 15.83 -22.36
CA THR A 376 -24.83 16.79 -22.37
C THR A 376 -23.60 16.23 -21.66
N PRO A 377 -22.38 16.51 -22.15
CA PRO A 377 -21.16 16.12 -21.46
C PRO A 377 -21.07 16.71 -20.05
N LEU A 378 -20.63 15.89 -19.09
CA LEU A 378 -20.47 16.28 -17.70
C LEU A 378 -19.33 17.30 -17.53
N LYS A 379 -19.59 18.33 -16.72
CA LYS A 379 -18.64 19.42 -16.47
C LYS A 379 -17.70 19.07 -15.32
N TRP A 380 -16.41 18.96 -15.64
CA TRP A 380 -15.31 18.76 -14.70
C TRP A 380 -14.67 20.11 -14.31
N ASN A 381 -14.70 20.47 -13.02
CA ASN A 381 -14.22 21.77 -12.55
C ASN A 381 -12.73 21.80 -12.12
N GLN A 382 -11.98 20.73 -12.40
CA GLN A 382 -10.55 20.62 -12.06
C GLN A 382 -9.68 20.44 -13.31
N ASN A 383 -8.38 20.29 -13.08
CA ASN A 383 -7.42 19.93 -14.14
C ASN A 383 -7.80 18.62 -14.84
N ALA A 384 -7.78 18.61 -16.17
CA ALA A 384 -8.07 17.45 -17.02
C ALA A 384 -7.28 16.19 -16.62
N ASN A 385 -6.01 16.34 -16.25
CA ASN A 385 -5.14 15.22 -15.86
C ASN A 385 -5.64 14.48 -14.63
N LYS A 386 -6.36 15.16 -13.72
CA LYS A 386 -6.94 14.52 -12.53
C LYS A 386 -8.07 13.57 -12.91
N LEU A 387 -8.96 13.98 -13.82
CA LEU A 387 -10.05 13.12 -14.30
C LEU A 387 -9.50 11.87 -14.99
N THR A 388 -8.56 12.05 -15.92
CA THR A 388 -7.97 10.91 -16.64
C THR A 388 -7.21 9.96 -15.72
N ASP A 389 -6.61 10.46 -14.64
CA ASP A 389 -5.92 9.64 -13.63
C ASP A 389 -6.91 8.74 -12.86
N VAL A 390 -8.12 9.22 -12.57
CA VAL A 390 -9.18 8.42 -11.93
C VAL A 390 -9.56 7.23 -12.81
N PHE A 391 -9.88 7.46 -14.08
CA PHE A 391 -10.26 6.39 -15.00
C PHE A 391 -9.10 5.44 -15.32
N TRP A 392 -7.88 5.96 -15.45
CA TRP A 392 -6.69 5.12 -15.63
C TRP A 392 -6.48 4.17 -14.44
N ARG A 393 -6.62 4.66 -13.21
CA ARG A 393 -6.54 3.81 -12.00
C ARG A 393 -7.68 2.82 -11.94
N ALA A 394 -8.92 3.25 -12.20
CA ALA A 394 -10.06 2.36 -12.19
C ALA A 394 -9.86 1.19 -13.16
N LYS A 395 -9.39 1.48 -14.38
CA LYS A 395 -8.99 0.46 -15.35
C LYS A 395 -7.85 -0.43 -14.89
N SER A 396 -6.79 0.15 -14.33
CA SER A 396 -5.62 -0.60 -13.86
C SER A 396 -5.93 -1.56 -12.71
N ASN A 397 -7.01 -1.29 -11.94
CA ASN A 397 -7.52 -2.17 -10.89
C ASN A 397 -8.61 -3.13 -11.38
N GLY A 398 -8.86 -3.22 -12.69
CA GLY A 398 -9.82 -4.15 -13.27
C GLY A 398 -11.29 -3.72 -13.19
N TYR A 399 -11.59 -2.51 -12.71
CA TYR A 399 -12.97 -2.03 -12.60
C TYR A 399 -13.60 -1.62 -13.93
N ILE A 400 -12.77 -1.37 -14.96
CA ILE A 400 -13.19 -0.97 -16.30
C ILE A 400 -12.66 -1.99 -17.32
N THR A 401 -13.55 -2.56 -18.12
CA THR A 401 -13.20 -3.45 -19.25
C THR A 401 -13.38 -2.73 -20.59
N GLY A 402 -12.72 -3.24 -21.64
CA GLY A 402 -12.66 -2.63 -22.98
C GLY A 402 -11.26 -2.12 -23.34
N LEU A 403 -11.03 -1.65 -24.57
CA LEU A 403 -9.70 -1.22 -25.00
C LEU A 403 -9.39 0.21 -24.52
N ASN A 404 -8.11 0.57 -24.44
CA ASN A 404 -7.73 1.94 -24.05
C ASN A 404 -8.22 2.97 -25.05
N LYS A 405 -8.24 2.64 -26.34
CA LYS A 405 -8.79 3.53 -27.38
C LYS A 405 -10.26 3.85 -27.11
N ASP A 406 -11.05 2.86 -26.73
CA ASP A 406 -12.49 3.01 -26.48
C ASP A 406 -12.72 3.83 -25.21
N LEU A 407 -11.88 3.66 -24.18
CA LEU A 407 -11.94 4.47 -22.96
C LEU A 407 -11.60 5.93 -23.23
N VAL A 408 -10.63 6.19 -24.10
CA VAL A 408 -10.30 7.56 -24.54
C VAL A 408 -11.49 8.20 -25.23
N GLU A 409 -12.10 7.53 -26.22
CA GLU A 409 -13.30 8.06 -26.89
C GLU A 409 -14.44 8.31 -25.92
N TRP A 410 -14.65 7.37 -24.99
CA TRP A 410 -15.70 7.47 -23.99
C TRP A 410 -15.48 8.67 -23.06
N ILE A 411 -14.25 8.95 -22.62
CA ILE A 411 -13.93 10.15 -21.82
C ILE A 411 -14.17 11.43 -22.64
N LEU A 412 -13.69 11.48 -23.89
CA LEU A 412 -13.82 12.64 -24.77
C LEU A 412 -15.28 12.97 -25.10
N LYS A 413 -16.12 11.94 -25.24
CA LYS A 413 -17.55 12.09 -25.53
C LYS A 413 -18.33 12.62 -24.33
N ASN A 414 -18.02 12.12 -23.14
CA ASN A 414 -18.90 12.30 -21.98
C ASN A 414 -18.44 13.36 -20.98
N PHE A 415 -17.24 13.94 -21.13
CA PHE A 415 -16.72 14.96 -20.21
C PHE A 415 -16.19 16.19 -20.95
N ILE A 416 -16.37 17.35 -20.32
CA ILE A 416 -15.70 18.62 -20.66
C ILE A 416 -15.08 19.20 -19.40
N TYR A 417 -14.04 20.04 -19.50
CA TYR A 417 -13.41 20.62 -18.32
C TYR A 417 -13.32 22.15 -18.40
N SER A 418 -13.37 22.81 -17.25
CA SER A 418 -12.97 24.22 -17.13
C SER A 418 -11.56 24.32 -16.59
N SER A 419 -10.71 25.06 -17.30
CA SER A 419 -9.44 25.52 -16.72
C SER A 419 -9.76 26.50 -15.58
N ALA A 420 -9.04 26.43 -14.46
CA ALA A 420 -9.18 27.37 -13.35
C ALA A 420 -9.01 28.85 -13.75
N LYS A 421 -8.42 29.12 -14.92
CA LYS A 421 -8.20 30.46 -15.48
C LYS A 421 -9.23 30.85 -16.56
N SER A 422 -10.18 29.99 -16.91
CA SER A 422 -11.15 30.25 -17.98
C SER A 422 -12.58 29.98 -17.54
N THR A 423 -13.46 30.94 -17.79
CA THR A 423 -14.92 30.76 -17.67
C THR A 423 -15.51 29.96 -18.84
N THR A 424 -14.74 29.75 -19.91
CA THR A 424 -15.15 28.88 -21.02
C THR A 424 -14.72 27.43 -20.76
N HIS A 425 -15.68 26.53 -20.86
CA HIS A 425 -15.40 25.09 -20.86
C HIS A 425 -14.67 24.72 -22.15
N SER A 426 -13.58 23.96 -22.01
CA SER A 426 -12.79 23.45 -23.13
C SER A 426 -13.04 21.95 -23.29
N SER A 427 -13.01 21.47 -24.53
CA SER A 427 -12.94 20.05 -24.82
C SER A 427 -11.59 19.50 -24.35
N PHE A 428 -11.60 18.23 -23.93
CA PHE A 428 -10.36 17.52 -23.63
C PHE A 428 -9.51 17.38 -24.90
N ASP A 429 -8.21 17.63 -24.77
CA ASP A 429 -7.28 17.34 -25.85
C ASP A 429 -7.05 15.81 -25.94
N ARG A 430 -7.40 15.25 -27.10
CA ARG A 430 -7.32 13.81 -27.40
C ARG A 430 -5.92 13.25 -27.21
N GLN A 431 -4.89 13.99 -27.60
CA GLN A 431 -3.50 13.53 -27.46
C GLN A 431 -3.12 13.41 -25.99
N ASN A 432 -3.49 14.39 -25.16
CA ASN A 432 -3.27 14.34 -23.72
C ASN A 432 -4.06 13.22 -23.02
N VAL A 433 -5.34 13.01 -23.36
CA VAL A 433 -6.13 11.90 -22.77
C VAL A 433 -5.53 10.55 -23.15
N THR A 434 -5.20 10.35 -24.44
CA THR A 434 -4.53 9.14 -24.93
C THR A 434 -3.23 8.88 -24.17
N LYS A 435 -2.41 9.93 -24.00
CA LYS A 435 -1.13 9.83 -23.30
C LYS A 435 -1.33 9.45 -21.83
N ASN A 436 -2.29 10.05 -21.14
CA ASN A 436 -2.54 9.79 -19.72
C ASN A 436 -3.12 8.37 -19.47
N ILE A 437 -3.97 7.86 -20.37
CA ILE A 437 -4.53 6.51 -20.26
C ILE A 437 -3.49 5.43 -20.62
N ASN A 438 -2.58 5.69 -21.57
CA ASN A 438 -1.62 4.68 -22.04
C ASN A 438 -0.25 4.72 -21.35
N SER A 439 0.13 5.81 -20.69
CA SER A 439 1.50 6.00 -20.21
C SER A 439 1.60 6.33 -18.72
N GLN A 440 2.36 5.51 -17.99
CA GLN A 440 2.66 5.77 -16.58
C GLN A 440 3.48 7.05 -16.36
N SER A 441 4.27 7.51 -17.35
CA SER A 441 5.11 8.71 -17.21
C SER A 441 4.33 10.02 -17.35
N ALA A 442 3.09 9.97 -17.83
CA ALA A 442 2.20 11.12 -17.99
C ALA A 442 1.26 11.34 -16.80
N ARG A 443 1.44 10.59 -15.71
CA ARG A 443 0.56 10.61 -14.54
C ARG A 443 0.41 12.00 -13.92
N CYS A 444 -0.78 12.24 -13.38
CA CYS A 444 -1.07 13.49 -12.69
C CYS A 444 -0.15 13.63 -11.46
N LYS A 445 0.63 14.72 -11.40
CA LYS A 445 1.55 14.98 -10.28
C LYS A 445 0.83 15.26 -8.96
N LYS A 446 -0.44 15.68 -9.03
CA LYS A 446 -1.32 15.97 -7.89
C LYS A 446 -2.66 15.27 -8.12
N PRO A 447 -2.70 13.93 -8.05
CA PRO A 447 -3.93 13.20 -8.26
C PRO A 447 -4.96 13.57 -7.19
N LEU A 448 -6.23 13.30 -7.44
CA LEU A 448 -7.24 13.41 -6.39
C LEU A 448 -6.90 12.43 -5.25
N PRO A 449 -7.32 12.74 -4.01
CA PRO A 449 -7.16 11.83 -2.88
C PRO A 449 -7.53 10.40 -3.29
N LYS A 450 -6.71 9.44 -2.85
CA LYS A 450 -6.71 8.07 -3.36
C LYS A 450 -8.13 7.46 -3.32
N ILE A 451 -8.45 6.70 -4.39
CA ILE A 451 -9.58 5.78 -4.59
C ILE A 451 -9.94 4.87 -3.41
N PHE A 452 -9.09 4.76 -2.39
CA PHE A 452 -9.12 3.67 -1.43
C PHE A 452 -9.75 3.98 -0.06
N LEU A 453 -10.44 5.10 0.11
CA LEU A 453 -10.97 5.46 1.43
C LEU A 453 -12.35 4.88 1.77
N LEU A 454 -12.99 4.06 0.93
CA LEU A 454 -14.37 3.65 1.15
C LEU A 454 -14.65 2.17 0.87
N GLU A 455 -13.94 1.30 1.60
CA GLU A 455 -14.56 0.07 2.12
C GLU A 455 -14.15 -0.08 3.59
N GLN A 456 -14.96 0.54 4.45
CA GLN A 456 -15.49 -0.05 5.66
C GLN A 456 -16.89 0.49 5.94
#